data_AF-A0A957P2Q7-F1
#
_entry.id   AF-A0A957P2Q7-F1
#
_cell.length_a   1.000
_cell.length_b   1.000
_cell.length_c   1.000
_cell.angle_alpha   90.00
_cell.angle_beta   90.00
_cell.angle_gamma   90.00
#
_symmetry.space_group_name_H-M   'P 1'
#
loop_
_entity.id
_entity.type
_entity.pdbx_description
1 polymer ?
#
loop_
_entity_poly.entity_id
_entity_poly.type
_entity_poly.pdbx_seq_one_letter_code
_entity_poly.pdbx_strand_id
1 'polypeptide(L)' 'MITFNRHEKKTAEALFERMFPQTDDAPGATQIGVAEYLDRALAGAYQDDREAYRLGFAGLDRAAQIAFQHDFTDCEPHQQ' A
#
# COMPACT_ATOMS: atom_id res chain seq x y z
N MET A 1 -5.16 9.47 9.53
CA MET A 1 -3.94 8.67 9.48
C MET A 1 -3.19 8.88 10.78
N ILE A 2 -2.78 7.79 11.40
CA ILE A 2 -2.10 7.74 12.70
C ILE A 2 -0.63 7.36 12.50
N THR A 3 -0.37 6.33 11.69
CA THR A 3 0.95 5.76 11.47
C THR A 3 1.51 6.15 10.11
N PHE A 4 0.74 5.99 9.05
CA PHE A 4 1.19 6.27 7.69
C PHE A 4 1.35 7.76 7.42
N ASN A 5 2.32 8.10 6.58
CA ASN A 5 2.32 9.34 5.82
C ASN A 5 1.46 9.22 4.54
N ARG A 6 1.22 10.32 3.81
CA ARG A 6 0.30 10.32 2.66
C ARG A 6 0.77 9.38 1.54
N HIS A 7 2.08 9.30 1.33
CA HIS A 7 2.67 8.48 0.29
C HIS A 7 2.58 6.99 0.64
N GLU A 8 2.90 6.63 1.88
CA GLU A 8 2.77 5.25 2.38
C GLU A 8 1.31 4.77 2.32
N LYS A 9 0.34 5.63 2.66
CA LYS A 9 -1.07 5.30 2.52
C LYS A 9 -1.43 5.00 1.05
N LYS A 10 -1.03 5.87 0.11
CA LYS A 10 -1.27 5.65 -1.33
C LYS A 10 -0.60 4.37 -1.84
N THR A 11 0.61 4.11 -1.39
CA THR A 11 1.37 2.90 -1.72
C THR A 11 0.64 1.66 -1.22
N ALA A 12 0.13 1.69 0.01
CA ALA A 12 -0.68 0.62 0.58
C ALA A 12 -1.98 0.40 -0.21
N GLU A 13 -2.71 1.46 -0.55
CA GLU A 13 -3.93 1.39 -1.36
C GLU A 13 -3.65 0.74 -2.73
N ALA A 14 -2.64 1.22 -3.46
CA ALA A 14 -2.26 0.65 -4.76
C ALA A 14 -1.84 -0.82 -4.66
N LEU A 15 -0.98 -1.16 -3.68
CA LEU A 15 -0.50 -2.52 -3.46
C LEU A 15 -1.64 -3.48 -3.14
N PHE A 16 -2.49 -3.15 -2.17
CA PHE A 16 -3.55 -4.06 -1.75
C PHE A 16 -4.68 -4.15 -2.78
N GLU A 17 -4.96 -3.08 -3.53
CA GLU A 17 -5.89 -3.15 -4.66
C GLU A 17 -5.36 -4.11 -5.73
N ARG A 18 -4.05 -4.15 -5.97
CA ARG A 18 -3.46 -5.09 -6.91
C ARG A 18 -3.54 -6.54 -6.46
N MET A 19 -3.37 -6.78 -5.15
CA MET A 19 -3.49 -8.11 -4.54
C MET A 19 -4.93 -8.60 -4.48
N PHE A 20 -5.86 -7.70 -4.15
CA PHE A 20 -7.29 -7.98 -3.96
C PHE A 20 -8.10 -6.92 -4.72
N PRO A 21 -8.13 -7.00 -6.06
CA PRO A 21 -8.86 -6.05 -6.89
C PRO A 21 -10.37 -6.24 -6.74
N GLN A 22 -11.12 -5.19 -7.05
CA GLN A 22 -12.55 -5.34 -7.24
C GLN A 22 -12.86 -6.38 -8.32
N THR A 23 -13.88 -7.19 -8.05
CA THR A 23 -14.52 -8.10 -9.02
C THR A 23 -15.99 -7.74 -9.16
N ASP A 24 -16.69 -8.39 -10.10
CA ASP A 24 -18.13 -8.17 -10.29
C ASP A 24 -18.94 -8.50 -9.02
N ASP A 25 -18.49 -9.48 -8.22
CA ASP A 25 -19.21 -10.00 -7.07
C ASP A 25 -18.64 -9.54 -5.71
N ALA A 26 -17.50 -8.86 -5.68
CA ALA A 26 -16.84 -8.47 -4.43
C ALA A 26 -16.07 -7.14 -4.53
N PRO A 27 -16.10 -6.31 -3.48
CA PRO A 27 -15.35 -5.06 -3.45
C PRO A 27 -13.84 -5.29 -3.39
N GLY A 28 -13.08 -4.33 -3.92
CA GLY A 28 -11.62 -4.32 -3.83
C GLY A 28 -11.10 -3.90 -2.44
N ALA A 29 -9.81 -4.11 -2.20
CA ALA A 29 -9.15 -3.74 -0.95
C ALA A 29 -9.32 -2.26 -0.58
N THR A 30 -9.28 -1.35 -1.56
CA THR A 30 -9.46 0.08 -1.32
C THR A 30 -10.89 0.36 -0.87
N GLN A 31 -11.88 -0.29 -1.49
CA GLN A 31 -13.30 -0.10 -1.18
C GLN A 31 -13.66 -0.54 0.23
N ILE A 32 -13.00 -1.58 0.75
CA ILE A 32 -13.22 -2.07 2.12
C ILE A 32 -12.33 -1.39 3.16
N GLY A 33 -11.48 -0.43 2.77
CA GLY A 33 -10.66 0.36 3.68
C GLY A 33 -9.50 -0.40 4.33
N VAL A 34 -8.84 -1.28 3.57
CA VAL A 34 -7.68 -2.05 4.08
C VAL A 34 -6.57 -1.14 4.59
N ALA A 35 -6.28 -0.03 3.90
CA ALA A 35 -5.25 0.92 4.30
C ALA A 35 -5.57 1.59 5.64
N GLU A 36 -6.83 1.96 5.89
CA GLU A 36 -7.29 2.51 7.18
C GLU A 36 -7.19 1.48 8.30
N TYR A 37 -7.57 0.23 8.02
CA TYR A 37 -7.43 -0.85 8.99
C TYR A 37 -5.96 -1.03 9.37
N LEU A 38 -5.07 -1.12 8.37
CA LEU A 38 -3.65 -1.33 8.60
C LEU A 38 -3.01 -0.14 9.34
N ASP A 39 -3.34 1.11 8.99
CA ASP A 39 -2.87 2.31 9.68
C ASP A 39 -3.18 2.27 11.19
N ARG A 40 -4.40 1.84 11.55
CA ARG A 40 -4.85 1.67 12.94
C ARG A 40 -4.22 0.46 13.62
N ALA A 41 -4.08 -0.65 12.91
CA ALA A 41 -3.52 -1.87 13.47
C ALA A 41 -2.04 -1.68 13.79
N LEU A 42 -1.28 -1.06 12.88
CA LEU A 42 0.09 -0.63 13.11
C LEU A 42 0.16 0.41 14.24
N ALA A 43 -0.83 1.30 14.38
CA ALA A 43 -0.86 2.24 15.51
C ALA A 43 -1.00 1.58 16.89
N GLY A 44 -1.41 0.30 16.95
CA GLY A 44 -1.65 -0.44 18.18
C GLY A 44 -1.08 -1.86 18.16
N ALA A 45 -1.96 -2.85 17.93
CA ALA A 45 -1.64 -4.27 18.11
C ALA A 45 -0.47 -4.79 17.25
N TYR A 46 -0.20 -4.15 16.10
CA TYR A 46 0.88 -4.51 15.17
C TYR A 46 1.98 -3.44 15.14
N GLN A 47 2.21 -2.73 16.23
CA GLN A 47 3.23 -1.68 16.29
C GLN A 47 4.65 -2.19 15.97
N ASP A 48 4.95 -3.44 16.30
CA ASP A 48 6.26 -4.05 16.05
C ASP A 48 6.50 -4.30 14.56
N ASP A 49 5.43 -4.34 13.74
CA ASP A 49 5.51 -4.53 12.29
C ASP A 49 5.66 -3.20 11.51
N ARG A 50 5.57 -2.05 12.17
CA ARG A 50 5.63 -0.72 11.52
C ARG A 50 6.84 -0.55 10.62
N GLU A 51 8.02 -0.90 11.14
CA GLU A 51 9.27 -0.73 10.40
C GLU A 51 9.33 -1.67 9.20
N ALA A 52 8.79 -2.89 9.31
CA ALA A 52 8.72 -3.81 8.19
C ALA A 52 7.85 -3.25 7.06
N TYR A 53 6.69 -2.68 7.37
CA TYR A 53 5.84 -2.02 6.37
C TYR A 53 6.50 -0.78 5.76
N ARG A 54 7.15 0.06 6.58
CA ARG A 54 7.88 1.25 6.09
C ARG A 54 8.99 0.88 5.11
N LEU A 55 9.79 -0.13 5.45
CA LEU A 55 10.85 -0.64 4.58
C LEU A 55 10.28 -1.31 3.33
N GLY A 56 9.16 -2.03 3.46
CA GLY A 56 8.46 -2.65 2.33
C GLY A 56 7.99 -1.62 1.30
N PHE A 57 7.30 -0.57 1.73
CA PHE A 57 6.84 0.50 0.84
C PHE A 57 8.00 1.23 0.16
N ALA A 58 9.06 1.58 0.91
CA ALA A 58 10.26 2.17 0.32
C ALA A 58 10.95 1.22 -0.68
N GLY A 59 10.89 -0.08 -0.44
CA GLY A 59 11.39 -1.12 -1.35
C GLY A 59 10.60 -1.16 -2.68
N LEU A 60 9.28 -1.02 -2.62
CA LEU A 60 8.42 -0.94 -3.81
C LEU A 60 8.74 0.28 -4.65
N ASP A 61 8.85 1.47 -4.03
CA ASP A 61 9.25 2.69 -4.75
C ASP A 61 10.62 2.51 -5.40
N ARG A 62 11.59 1.95 -4.69
CA ARG A 62 12.92 1.69 -5.25
C ARG A 62 12.86 0.74 -6.45
N ALA A 63 12.04 -0.30 -6.39
CA ALA A 63 11.90 -1.25 -7.48
C ALA A 63 11.24 -0.59 -8.70
N ALA A 64 10.17 0.18 -8.48
CA ALA A 64 9.47 0.95 -9.51
C ALA A 64 10.40 1.99 -10.17
N GLN A 65 11.20 2.70 -9.38
CA GLN A 65 12.17 3.67 -9.88
C GLN A 65 13.23 3.00 -10.77
N ILE A 66 13.74 1.83 -10.38
CA ILE A 66 14.72 1.07 -11.18
C ILE A 66 14.11 0.59 -12.50
N ALA A 67 12.86 0.09 -12.47
CA ALA A 67 12.23 -0.53 -13.63
C ALA A 67 11.59 0.48 -14.59
N PHE A 68 11.00 1.55 -14.04
CA PHE A 68 10.07 2.42 -14.76
C PHE A 68 10.35 3.93 -14.57
N GLN A 69 11.31 4.31 -13.71
CA GLN A 69 11.66 5.72 -13.41
C GLN A 69 10.52 6.55 -12.81
N HIS A 70 9.62 5.89 -12.09
CA HIS A 70 8.50 6.50 -11.37
C HIS A 70 8.39 5.90 -9.96
N ASP A 71 7.71 6.60 -9.05
CA ASP A 71 7.31 6.00 -7.78
C ASP A 71 6.29 4.88 -8.03
N PHE A 72 6.16 3.94 -7.09
CA PHE A 72 5.26 2.80 -7.26
C PHE A 72 3.82 3.25 -7.53
N THR A 73 3.37 4.30 -6.85
CA THR A 73 2.02 4.86 -7.01
C THR A 73 1.76 5.50 -8.36
N ASP A 74 2.80 5.86 -9.09
CA ASP A 74 2.71 6.52 -10.40
C ASP A 74 2.91 5.54 -11.57
N CYS A 75 3.19 4.27 -11.27
CA CYS A 75 3.26 3.21 -12.26
C CYS A 75 1.86 2.82 -12.75
N GLU A 76 1.78 2.30 -13.97
CA GLU A 76 0.53 1.74 -14.50
C GLU A 76 0.07 0.56 -13.63
N PRO A 77 -1.24 0.26 -13.52
CA PRO A 77 -1.72 -0.81 -12.64
C PRO A 77 -1.14 -2.20 -12.90
N HIS A 78 -0.66 -2.47 -14.12
CA HIS A 78 0.00 -3.74 -14.46
C HIS A 78 1.51 -3.76 -14.11
N GLN A 79 2.10 -2.60 -13.84
CA GLN A 79 3.47 -2.38 -13.37
C GLN A 79 3.55 -2.34 -11.83
N GLN A 80 2.41 -2.09 -11.18
CA GLN A 80 2.17 -2.31 -9.75
C GLN A 80 1.94 -3.79 -9.46
#